data_AF-A0A434LT43-F1
#
_entry.id   AF-A0A434LT43-F1
#
_cell.length_a   1.000
_cell.length_b   1.000
_cell.length_c   1.000
_cell.angle_alpha   90.00
_cell.angle_beta   90.00
_cell.angle_gamma   90.00
#
_symmetry.space_group_name_H-M   'P 1'
#
loop_
_entity.id
_entity.type
_entity.pdbx_description
1 polymer ?
#
loop_
_entity_poly.entity_id
_entity_poly.type
_entity_poly.pdbx_seq_one_letter_code
_entity_poly.pdbx_strand_id
1 'polypeptide(L)'
;IWVKLWGNLSFNPISALTGSTLAAIAADEATRTLARTMMLEAQAIGESLGVRFPINVDRRIKGAGDVGEHKTSMLQDLERGRPMEIDALVTAVQELGRLTGQPTPAIDNVLALVRRLAIERGCYLT
;
A
#
# COMPACT_ATOMS: atom_id res chain seq x y z
N ILE A 1 9.52 10.69 5.39
CA ILE A 1 8.07 10.46 5.23
C ILE A 1 7.80 9.45 4.11
N TRP A 2 8.28 9.70 2.88
CA TRP A 2 8.08 8.82 1.72
C TRP A 2 8.44 7.35 1.92
N VAL A 3 9.59 6.99 2.50
CA VAL A 3 9.97 5.56 2.71
C VAL A 3 8.95 4.79 3.58
N LYS A 4 8.32 5.46 4.56
CA LYS A 4 7.27 4.87 5.38
C LYS A 4 5.96 4.76 4.58
N LEU A 5 5.56 5.85 3.92
CA LEU A 5 4.37 5.88 3.06
C LEU A 5 4.44 4.81 1.96
N TRP A 6 5.61 4.63 1.36
CA TRP A 6 5.90 3.65 0.32
C TRP A 6 5.58 2.22 0.75
N GLY A 7 5.96 1.85 1.98
CA GLY A 7 5.60 0.55 2.55
C GLY A 7 4.11 0.45 2.87
N ASN A 8 3.56 1.45 3.53
CA ASN A 8 2.17 1.45 3.98
C ASN A 8 1.19 1.42 2.80
N LEU A 9 1.42 2.25 1.78
CA LEU A 9 0.64 2.31 0.54
C LEU A 9 0.52 0.93 -0.12
N SER A 10 1.63 0.18 -0.18
CA SER A 10 1.67 -1.09 -0.90
C SER A 10 1.21 -2.27 -0.05
N PHE A 11 1.71 -2.42 1.17
CA PHE A 11 1.44 -3.60 1.99
C PHE A 11 0.12 -3.52 2.76
N ASN A 12 -0.29 -2.35 3.24
CA ASN A 12 -1.49 -2.23 4.08
C ASN A 12 -2.77 -2.63 3.34
N PRO A 13 -3.07 -2.12 2.13
CA PRO A 13 -4.29 -2.51 1.43
C PRO A 13 -4.26 -3.97 0.96
N ILE A 14 -3.10 -4.51 0.55
CA ILE A 14 -2.96 -5.93 0.21
C ILE A 14 -3.24 -6.81 1.44
N SER A 15 -2.68 -6.44 2.59
CA SER A 15 -2.94 -7.12 3.87
C SER A 15 -4.42 -7.06 4.25
N ALA A 16 -5.06 -5.89 4.13
CA ALA A 16 -6.49 -5.74 4.40
C ALA A 16 -7.37 -6.60 3.46
N LEU A 17 -7.04 -6.63 2.16
CA LEU A 17 -7.80 -7.39 1.15
C LEU A 17 -7.69 -8.91 1.31
N THR A 18 -6.55 -9.40 1.81
CA THR A 18 -6.24 -10.83 1.84
C THR A 18 -6.30 -11.45 3.23
N GLY A 19 -6.24 -10.64 4.30
CA GLY A 19 -6.03 -11.11 5.67
C GLY A 19 -4.59 -11.54 5.96
N SER A 20 -3.67 -11.35 5.01
CA SER A 20 -2.29 -11.83 5.11
C SER A 20 -1.38 -10.92 5.94
N THR A 21 -0.36 -11.53 6.54
CA THR A 21 0.76 -10.85 7.22
C THR A 21 1.77 -10.30 6.21
N LEU A 22 2.69 -9.44 6.68
CA LEU A 22 3.78 -8.93 5.85
C LEU A 22 4.68 -10.06 5.31
N ALA A 23 5.02 -11.05 6.14
CA ALA A 23 5.77 -12.22 5.72
C ALA A 23 5.05 -13.02 4.63
N ALA A 24 3.75 -13.29 4.80
CA ALA A 24 2.97 -14.03 3.80
C ALA A 24 2.92 -13.29 2.45
N ILE A 25 2.67 -11.98 2.45
CA ILE A 25 2.67 -11.14 1.23
C ILE A 25 4.05 -11.12 0.57
N ALA A 26 5.13 -11.04 1.37
CA ALA A 26 6.48 -11.02 0.83
C ALA A 26 6.92 -12.40 0.30
N ALA A 27 6.39 -13.50 0.84
CA ALA A 27 6.72 -14.86 0.42
C ALA A 27 6.01 -15.28 -0.88
N ASP A 28 4.74 -14.91 -1.04
CA ASP A 28 3.94 -15.22 -2.23
C ASP A 28 4.35 -14.36 -3.44
N GLU A 29 4.56 -15.00 -4.60
CA GLU A 29 5.08 -14.32 -5.80
C GLU A 29 4.12 -13.27 -6.36
N ALA A 30 2.82 -13.60 -6.43
CA ALA A 30 1.84 -12.72 -7.05
C ALA A 30 1.63 -11.45 -6.22
N THR A 31 1.45 -11.59 -4.90
CA THR A 31 1.25 -10.46 -3.99
C THR A 31 2.54 -9.66 -3.78
N ARG A 32 3.72 -10.30 -3.74
CA ARG A 32 5.02 -9.60 -3.77
C ARG A 32 5.18 -8.76 -5.02
N THR A 33 4.81 -9.31 -6.19
CA THR A 33 4.90 -8.60 -7.48
C THR A 33 3.95 -7.41 -7.51
N LEU A 34 2.72 -7.56 -7.02
CA LEU A 34 1.77 -6.45 -6.92
C LEU A 34 2.30 -5.35 -5.99
N ALA A 35 2.81 -5.70 -4.81
CA ALA A 35 3.41 -4.75 -3.87
C ALA A 35 4.58 -3.99 -4.53
N ARG A 36 5.44 -4.71 -5.26
CA ARG A 36 6.56 -4.13 -6.02
C ARG A 36 6.10 -3.15 -7.09
N THR A 37 5.06 -3.49 -7.86
CA THR A 37 4.52 -2.60 -8.90
C THR A 37 3.96 -1.31 -8.30
N MET A 38 3.13 -1.40 -7.25
CA MET A 38 2.63 -0.23 -6.54
C MET A 38 3.76 0.62 -5.95
N MET A 39 4.82 -0.04 -5.45
CA MET A 39 6.01 0.65 -4.96
C MET A 39 6.71 1.43 -6.09
N LEU A 40 6.89 0.85 -7.27
CA LEU A 40 7.53 1.54 -8.38
C LEU A 40 6.71 2.72 -8.89
N GLU A 41 5.38 2.59 -8.96
CA GLU A 41 4.48 3.72 -9.29
C GLU A 41 4.65 4.87 -8.29
N ALA A 42 4.62 4.57 -6.99
CA ALA A 42 4.82 5.57 -5.95
C ALA A 42 6.23 6.18 -5.93
N GLN A 43 7.25 5.39 -6.29
CA GLN A 43 8.62 5.85 -6.40
C GLN A 43 8.75 6.86 -7.54
N ALA A 44 8.17 6.58 -8.72
CA ALA A 44 8.17 7.51 -9.85
C ALA A 44 7.52 8.85 -9.50
N ILE A 45 6.40 8.83 -8.76
CA ILE A 45 5.76 10.03 -8.21
C ILE A 45 6.72 10.78 -7.30
N GLY A 46 7.29 10.10 -6.30
CA GLY A 46 8.21 10.72 -5.35
C GLY A 46 9.43 11.34 -6.03
N GLU A 47 10.03 10.65 -6.99
CA GLU A 47 11.20 11.13 -7.74
C GLU A 47 10.86 12.37 -8.59
N SER A 48 9.67 12.42 -9.21
CA SER A 48 9.20 13.62 -9.92
C SER A 48 9.04 14.84 -9.01
N LEU A 49 8.86 14.62 -7.71
CA LEU A 49 8.76 15.64 -6.67
C LEU A 49 10.11 15.90 -5.97
N GLY A 50 11.22 15.37 -6.48
CA GLY A 50 12.57 15.57 -5.95
C GLY A 50 12.92 14.69 -4.74
N VAL A 51 12.11 13.68 -4.43
CA VAL A 51 12.37 12.73 -3.33
C VAL A 51 13.47 11.75 -3.74
N ARG A 52 14.35 11.41 -2.80
CA ARG A 52 15.35 10.36 -2.97
C ARG A 52 14.99 9.13 -2.15
N PHE A 53 15.03 7.96 -2.77
CA PHE A 53 14.83 6.67 -2.11
C PHE A 53 16.20 6.03 -1.85
N PRO A 54 16.67 5.98 -0.59
CA PRO A 54 18.03 5.52 -0.27
C PRO A 54 18.19 3.99 -0.35
N ILE A 55 17.09 3.27 -0.54
CA ILE A 55 17.06 1.81 -0.71
C ILE A 55 16.23 1.48 -1.95
N ASN A 56 16.63 0.43 -2.66
CA ASN A 56 15.84 -0.06 -3.78
C ASN A 56 14.58 -0.80 -3.31
N VAL A 57 13.64 -0.98 -4.24
CA VAL A 57 12.34 -1.60 -3.97
C VAL A 57 12.47 -3.02 -3.41
N ASP A 58 13.38 -3.82 -3.95
CA ASP A 58 13.53 -5.23 -3.55
C ASP A 58 14.06 -5.35 -2.12
N ARG A 59 14.98 -4.47 -1.71
CA ARG A 59 15.44 -4.37 -0.32
C ARG A 59 14.32 -3.90 0.59
N ARG A 60 13.47 -2.97 0.16
CA ARG A 60 12.32 -2.51 0.94
C ARG A 60 11.30 -3.62 1.18
N ILE A 61 11.03 -4.44 0.17
CA ILE A 61 10.15 -5.62 0.23
C ILE A 61 10.74 -6.68 1.14
N LYS A 62 12.03 -7.01 0.99
CA LYS A 62 12.71 -7.94 1.90
C LYS A 62 12.58 -7.47 3.35
N GLY A 63 12.84 -6.20 3.60
CA GLY A 63 12.69 -5.62 4.93
C GLY A 63 11.27 -5.70 5.49
N ALA A 64 10.23 -5.70 4.65
CA ALA A 64 8.85 -5.95 5.09
C ALA A 64 8.64 -7.42 5.48
N GLY A 65 9.19 -8.37 4.71
CA GLY A 65 9.17 -9.80 5.07
C GLY A 65 9.94 -10.11 6.36
N ASP A 66 11.08 -9.44 6.58
CA ASP A 66 11.89 -9.60 7.79
C ASP A 66 11.18 -9.10 9.07
N VAL A 67 10.13 -8.27 8.96
CA VAL A 67 9.26 -7.92 10.11
C VAL A 67 8.49 -9.14 10.61
N GLY A 68 8.27 -10.15 9.75
CA GLY A 68 7.65 -11.42 10.11
C GLY A 68 6.12 -11.43 10.02
N GLU A 69 5.50 -12.25 10.86
CA GLU A 69 4.05 -12.52 10.92
C GLU A 69 3.25 -11.34 11.52
N HIS A 70 3.49 -10.15 10.99
CA HIS A 70 2.85 -8.92 11.43
C HIS A 70 1.68 -8.56 10.52
N LYS A 71 0.49 -8.35 11.11
CA LYS A 71 -0.66 -7.76 10.42
C LYS A 71 -0.53 -6.25 10.41
N THR A 72 -0.75 -5.63 9.26
CA THR A 72 -0.69 -4.17 9.13
C THR A 72 -1.77 -3.48 9.96
N SER A 73 -1.57 -2.19 10.28
CA SER A 73 -2.57 -1.41 11.02
C SER A 73 -3.93 -1.39 10.32
N MET A 74 -3.95 -1.25 9.00
CA MET A 74 -5.17 -1.26 8.19
C MET A 74 -5.96 -2.58 8.32
N LEU A 75 -5.27 -3.73 8.29
CA LEU A 75 -5.91 -5.03 8.53
C LEU A 75 -6.44 -5.12 9.97
N GLN A 76 -5.69 -4.63 10.96
CA GLN A 76 -6.15 -4.62 12.34
C GLN A 76 -7.38 -3.71 12.54
N ASP A 77 -7.45 -2.58 11.85
CA ASP A 77 -8.62 -1.69 11.87
C ASP A 77 -9.83 -2.38 11.23
N LEU A 78 -9.65 -3.04 10.08
CA LEU A 78 -10.68 -3.85 9.43
C LEU A 78 -11.22 -4.95 10.36
N GLU A 79 -10.32 -5.70 11.02
CA GLU A 79 -10.69 -6.78 11.94
C GLU A 79 -11.44 -6.26 13.18
N ARG A 80 -11.17 -5.02 13.58
CA ARG A 80 -11.82 -4.36 14.72
C ARG A 80 -13.05 -3.54 14.33
N GLY A 81 -13.45 -3.54 13.06
CA GLY A 81 -14.58 -2.74 12.58
C GLY A 81 -14.35 -1.23 12.71
N ARG A 82 -13.09 -0.77 12.60
CA ARG A 82 -12.71 0.63 12.69
C ARG A 82 -12.51 1.24 11.31
N PRO A 83 -12.68 2.57 11.17
CA PRO A 83 -12.25 3.28 9.99
C PRO A 83 -10.82 2.95 9.57
N MET A 84 -10.62 2.61 8.30
CA MET A 84 -9.29 2.40 7.72
C MET A 84 -8.73 3.68 7.13
N GLU A 85 -7.41 3.90 7.25
CA GLU A 85 -6.68 5.05 6.71
C GLU A 85 -6.47 4.99 5.18
N ILE A 86 -7.50 4.64 4.41
CA ILE A 86 -7.38 4.46 2.94
C ILE A 86 -7.05 5.78 2.24
N ASP A 87 -7.73 6.87 2.60
CA ASP A 87 -7.56 8.13 1.86
C ASP A 87 -6.21 8.78 2.14
N ALA A 88 -5.75 8.73 3.40
CA ALA A 88 -4.47 9.28 3.82
C ALA A 88 -3.26 8.54 3.22
N LEU A 89 -3.42 7.26 2.85
CA LEU A 89 -2.33 6.42 2.35
C LEU A 89 -2.41 6.17 0.85
N VAL A 90 -3.55 5.68 0.37
CA VAL A 90 -3.70 5.17 -0.99
C VAL A 90 -4.24 6.25 -1.92
N THR A 91 -5.31 6.93 -1.52
CA THR A 91 -5.91 8.02 -2.33
C THR A 91 -4.96 9.19 -2.49
N ALA A 92 -4.32 9.63 -1.40
CA ALA A 92 -3.36 10.72 -1.45
C ALA A 92 -2.22 10.47 -2.47
N VAL A 93 -1.68 9.24 -2.54
CA VAL A 93 -0.62 8.93 -3.51
C VAL A 93 -1.15 8.86 -4.94
N GLN A 94 -2.36 8.31 -5.13
CA GLN A 94 -3.03 8.31 -6.43
C GLN A 94 -3.29 9.73 -6.96
N GLU A 95 -3.73 10.64 -6.09
CA GLU A 95 -3.93 12.05 -6.42
C GLU A 95 -2.60 12.74 -6.79
N LEU A 96 -1.53 12.46 -6.06
CA LEU A 96 -0.20 12.94 -6.44
C LEU A 96 0.24 12.38 -7.80
N GLY A 97 -0.09 11.14 -8.14
CA GLY A 97 0.10 10.57 -9.47
C GLY A 97 -0.56 11.42 -10.55
N ARG A 98 -1.83 11.77 -10.36
CA ARG A 98 -2.58 12.63 -11.29
C ARG A 98 -1.96 14.04 -11.40
N LEU A 99 -1.59 14.64 -10.28
CA LEU A 99 -1.00 15.99 -10.25
C LEU A 99 0.39 16.05 -10.91
N THR A 100 1.14 14.95 -10.87
CA THR A 100 2.49 14.85 -11.44
C THR A 100 2.53 14.19 -12.82
N GLY A 101 1.37 13.81 -13.36
CA GLY A 101 1.26 13.12 -14.65
C GLY A 101 1.83 11.71 -14.66
N GLN A 102 1.99 11.08 -13.50
CA GLN A 102 2.51 9.71 -13.37
C GLN A 102 1.34 8.69 -13.33
N PRO A 103 1.36 7.66 -14.18
CA PRO A 103 0.32 6.64 -14.18
C PRO A 103 0.44 5.72 -12.95
N THR A 104 -0.70 5.36 -12.37
CA THR A 104 -0.78 4.55 -11.14
C THR A 104 -1.75 3.36 -11.25
N PRO A 105 -1.73 2.55 -12.32
CA PRO A 105 -2.77 1.54 -12.57
C PRO A 105 -2.87 0.48 -11.46
N ALA A 106 -1.76 0.05 -10.85
CA ALA A 106 -1.81 -0.91 -9.75
C ALA A 106 -2.41 -0.28 -8.49
N ILE A 107 -2.00 0.95 -8.15
CA ILE A 107 -2.58 1.70 -7.03
C ILE A 107 -4.07 1.98 -7.27
N ASP A 108 -4.49 2.33 -8.49
CA ASP A 108 -5.89 2.57 -8.86
C ASP A 108 -6.76 1.35 -8.63
N ASN A 109 -6.31 0.18 -9.09
CA ASN A 109 -7.02 -1.08 -8.92
C ASN A 109 -7.13 -1.47 -7.43
N VAL A 110 -6.03 -1.38 -6.69
CA VAL A 110 -6.01 -1.72 -5.26
C VAL A 110 -6.85 -0.75 -4.45
N LEU A 111 -6.82 0.55 -4.77
CA LEU A 111 -7.66 1.57 -4.15
C LEU A 111 -9.15 1.25 -4.32
N ALA A 112 -9.56 0.92 -5.55
CA ALA A 112 -10.95 0.58 -5.84
C ALA A 112 -11.43 -0.61 -4.99
N LEU A 113 -10.62 -1.67 -4.90
CA LEU A 113 -10.96 -2.87 -4.15
C LEU A 113 -10.97 -2.63 -2.63
N VAL A 114 -9.93 -2.00 -2.08
CA VAL A 114 -9.83 -1.82 -0.62
C VAL A 114 -10.89 -0.83 -0.12
N ARG A 115 -11.22 0.20 -0.90
CA ARG A 115 -12.34 1.11 -0.59
C ARG A 115 -13.67 0.39 -0.64
N ARG A 116 -13.92 -0.45 -1.65
CA ARG A 116 -15.15 -1.25 -1.73
C ARG A 116 -15.28 -2.19 -0.53
N LEU A 117 -14.21 -2.89 -0.16
CA LEU A 117 -14.15 -3.73 1.04
C LEU A 117 -14.48 -2.91 2.29
N ALA A 118 -13.88 -1.73 2.45
CA ALA A 118 -14.11 -0.86 3.59
C ALA A 118 -15.58 -0.48 3.76
N ILE A 119 -16.23 -0.09 2.66
CA ILE A 119 -17.65 0.28 2.63
C ILE A 119 -18.53 -0.92 3.04
N GLU A 120 -18.32 -2.08 2.43
CA GLU A 120 -19.08 -3.31 2.74
C GLU A 120 -18.90 -3.76 4.21
N ARG A 121 -17.82 -3.33 4.86
CA ARG A 121 -17.48 -3.69 6.24
C ARG A 121 -17.75 -2.58 7.24
N GLY A 122 -18.33 -1.44 6.82
CA GLY A 122 -18.57 -0.29 7.70
C GLY A 122 -17.29 0.36 8.23
N CYS A 123 -16.15 0.15 7.54
CA CYS A 123 -14.81 0.59 7.92
C CYS A 123 -14.34 1.78 7.06
N TYR A 124 -15.25 2.50 6.41
CA TYR A 124 -14.95 3.69 5.62
C TYR A 124 -15.74 4.88 6.17
N LEU A 125 -15.05 6.00 6.44
CA LEU A 125 -15.71 7.24 6.86
C LEU A 125 -16.28 7.91 5.60
N THR A 126 -17.61 8.03 5.54
CA THR A 126 -18.33 8.83 4.55
C THR A 126 -18.31 10.30 4.92
#